data_AF-A0A504CEL5-F1
#
_entry.id   AF-A0A504CEL5-F1
#
_cell.length_a   1.000
_cell.length_b   1.000
_cell.length_c   1.000
_cell.angle_alpha   90.00
_cell.angle_beta   90.00
_cell.angle_gamma   90.00
#
_symmetry.space_group_name_H-M   'P 1'
#
loop_
_entity.id
_entity.type
_entity.pdbx_description
1 polymer ?
#
loop_
_entity_poly.entity_id
_entity_poly.type
_entity_poly.pdbx_seq_one_letter_code
_entity_poly.pdbx_strand_id
1 'polypeptide(L)'
;MRKVLRFLSMSLAVIVLAAALGTLVPRPLWPAASAGEGTRHILVLKNPIHTDIAIPVDDAVRQRFHFLVEAGIPADSPEVRYIIFGWGGRAFYLETPTWSELKAGPVMKALTLDASVMHVDVAGAIAEPHPDVAGFDIDGKRFAALLDFIQASFQQGPNGPIHVQNAAYSKFDGFFEAKGHFNALVGCNTWTAAALRTAGLRTGWWNPLPVSLGWSMRLYN
;
A
#
# COMPACT_ATOMS: atom_id res chain seq x y z
N MET A 1 -21.17 27.34 -28.46
CA MET A 1 -20.70 27.62 -27.08
C MET A 1 -21.57 26.95 -26.00
N ARG A 2 -22.87 27.24 -25.86
CA ARG A 2 -23.74 26.64 -24.82
C ARG A 2 -23.85 25.10 -24.85
N LYS A 3 -23.89 24.47 -26.03
CA LYS A 3 -23.91 23.00 -26.18
C LYS A 3 -22.61 22.33 -25.74
N VAL A 4 -21.46 22.92 -26.09
CA VAL A 4 -20.13 22.44 -25.68
C VAL A 4 -19.95 22.56 -24.17
N LEU A 5 -20.35 23.69 -23.58
CA LEU A 5 -20.28 23.88 -22.13
C LEU A 5 -21.16 22.87 -21.38
N ARG A 6 -22.39 22.62 -21.85
CA ARG A 6 -23.29 21.59 -21.28
C ARG A 6 -22.68 20.19 -21.36
N PHE A 7 -22.07 19.85 -22.50
CA PHE A 7 -21.40 18.56 -22.67
C PHE A 7 -20.22 18.41 -21.69
N LEU A 8 -19.35 19.42 -21.58
CA LEU A 8 -18.23 19.42 -20.64
C LEU A 8 -18.70 19.31 -19.19
N SER A 9 -19.73 20.07 -18.78
CA SER A 9 -20.29 19.99 -17.42
C SER A 9 -20.89 18.62 -17.13
N MET A 10 -21.60 18.03 -18.09
CA MET A 10 -22.18 16.69 -17.94
C MET A 10 -21.09 15.61 -17.84
N SER A 11 -20.05 15.68 -18.68
CA SER A 11 -18.90 14.78 -18.59
C SER A 11 -18.19 14.89 -17.24
N LEU A 12 -17.98 16.11 -16.75
CA LEU A 12 -17.39 16.34 -15.43
C LEU A 12 -18.27 15.75 -14.32
N ALA A 13 -19.59 15.96 -14.38
CA ALA A 13 -20.53 15.40 -13.41
C ALA A 13 -20.48 13.85 -13.39
N VAL A 14 -20.41 13.21 -14.56
CA VAL A 14 -20.26 11.76 -14.67
C VAL A 14 -18.94 11.27 -14.08
N ILE A 15 -17.82 11.96 -14.34
CA ILE A 15 -16.51 11.60 -13.78
C ILE A 15 -16.52 11.72 -12.25
N VAL A 16 -17.06 12.82 -11.73
CA VAL A 16 -17.17 13.02 -10.27
C VAL A 16 -18.06 11.96 -9.64
N LEU A 17 -19.20 11.64 -10.25
CA LEU A 17 -20.09 10.59 -9.76
C LEU A 17 -19.42 9.21 -9.79
N ALA A 18 -18.69 8.88 -10.86
CA ALA A 18 -17.95 7.62 -10.95
C ALA A 18 -16.84 7.52 -9.90
N ALA A 19 -16.10 8.61 -9.66
CA ALA A 19 -15.07 8.66 -8.62
C ALA A 19 -15.68 8.55 -7.21
N ALA A 20 -16.83 9.21 -6.97
CA ALA A 20 -17.58 9.12 -5.73
C ALA A 20 -18.09 7.69 -5.49
N LEU A 21 -18.73 7.06 -6.47
CA LEU A 21 -19.18 5.67 -6.37
C LEU A 21 -18.01 4.70 -6.22
N GLY A 22 -16.91 4.93 -6.93
CA GLY A 22 -15.68 4.14 -6.79
C GLY A 22 -15.11 4.22 -5.37
N THR A 23 -15.13 5.40 -4.76
CA THR A 23 -14.65 5.59 -3.38
C THR A 23 -15.64 5.06 -2.35
N LEU A 24 -16.93 5.32 -2.55
CA LEU A 24 -17.97 5.16 -1.54
C LEU A 24 -18.75 3.87 -1.65
N VAL A 25 -18.69 3.09 -2.73
CA VAL A 25 -19.36 1.78 -2.76
C VAL A 25 -18.38 0.73 -2.21
N PRO A 26 -18.74 -0.04 -1.17
CA PRO A 26 -17.80 -0.98 -0.57
C PRO A 26 -17.55 -2.18 -1.48
N ARG A 27 -16.32 -2.69 -1.43
CA ARG A 27 -15.89 -3.97 -1.99
C ARG A 27 -15.16 -4.75 -0.89
N PRO A 28 -15.60 -5.97 -0.55
CA PRO A 28 -16.89 -6.58 -0.92
C PRO A 28 -18.10 -5.80 -0.35
N LEU A 29 -19.28 -5.98 -0.96
CA LEU A 29 -20.52 -5.30 -0.54
C LEU A 29 -20.95 -5.69 0.88
N TRP A 30 -20.78 -6.96 1.23
CA TRP A 30 -21.07 -7.49 2.56
C TRP A 30 -19.75 -7.78 3.29
N PRO A 31 -19.70 -7.54 4.62
CA PRO A 31 -18.56 -7.96 5.43
C PRO A 31 -18.31 -9.46 5.29
N ALA A 32 -17.04 -9.85 5.20
CA ALA A 32 -16.69 -11.25 5.37
C ALA A 32 -16.95 -11.65 6.82
N ALA A 33 -17.52 -12.83 7.05
CA ALA A 33 -17.60 -13.40 8.39
C ALA A 33 -16.17 -13.63 8.92
N SER A 34 -15.90 -13.22 10.15
CA SER A 34 -14.66 -13.63 10.83
C SER A 34 -14.81 -15.09 11.23
N ALA A 35 -13.86 -15.91 10.81
CA ALA A 35 -13.93 -17.36 11.00
C ALA A 35 -12.58 -17.98 11.40
N GLY A 36 -11.54 -17.16 11.54
CA GLY A 36 -10.25 -17.57 12.06
C GLY A 36 -10.14 -17.40 13.57
N GLU A 37 -9.34 -18.24 14.20
CA GLU A 37 -8.87 -18.03 15.58
C GLU A 37 -7.66 -17.10 15.60
N GLY A 38 -7.45 -16.44 16.75
CA GLY A 38 -6.35 -15.50 16.97
C GLY A 38 -6.60 -14.11 16.35
N THR A 39 -6.09 -13.08 17.01
CA THR A 39 -6.15 -11.70 16.55
C THR A 39 -4.76 -11.21 16.19
N ARG A 40 -4.64 -10.53 15.04
CA ARG A 40 -3.44 -9.86 14.56
C ARG A 40 -3.77 -8.40 14.28
N HIS A 41 -3.04 -7.50 14.93
CA HIS A 41 -3.24 -6.07 14.80
C HIS A 41 -2.33 -5.50 13.70
N ILE A 42 -2.92 -5.13 12.56
CA ILE A 42 -2.19 -4.50 11.44
C ILE A 42 -2.44 -3.00 11.43
N LEU A 43 -1.52 -2.23 10.86
CA LEU A 43 -1.66 -0.78 10.72
C LEU A 43 -1.63 -0.38 9.25
N VAL A 44 -2.43 0.63 8.91
CA VAL A 44 -2.28 1.39 7.68
C VAL A 44 -1.65 2.73 8.04
N LEU A 45 -0.48 2.98 7.47
CA LEU A 45 0.24 4.24 7.61
C LEU A 45 -0.09 5.10 6.38
N LYS A 46 -0.31 6.40 6.58
CA LYS A 46 -0.53 7.33 5.47
C LYS A 46 0.37 8.55 5.59
N ASN A 47 0.66 9.14 4.45
CA ASN A 47 1.15 10.51 4.36
C ASN A 47 0.31 11.26 3.32
N PRO A 48 0.62 12.52 2.98
CA PRO A 48 -0.21 13.31 2.07
C PRO A 48 -0.50 12.67 0.70
N ILE A 49 0.35 11.77 0.21
CA ILE A 49 0.18 11.18 -1.13
C ILE A 49 0.30 9.64 -1.17
N HIS A 50 0.69 9.00 -0.09
CA HIS A 50 1.05 7.58 -0.07
C HIS A 50 0.46 6.83 1.13
N THR A 51 0.30 5.51 0.99
CA THR A 51 -0.12 4.61 2.06
C THR A 51 0.71 3.33 2.07
N ASP A 52 1.00 2.84 3.27
CA ASP A 52 1.73 1.61 3.56
C ASP A 52 0.95 0.72 4.53
N ILE A 53 1.33 -0.55 4.61
CA ILE A 53 0.80 -1.51 5.58
C ILE A 53 1.90 -1.98 6.50
N ALA A 54 1.73 -1.74 7.80
CA ALA A 54 2.59 -2.31 8.84
C ALA A 54 1.98 -3.61 9.37
N ILE A 55 2.74 -4.70 9.29
CA ILE A 55 2.35 -5.99 9.85
C ILE A 55 3.13 -6.27 11.14
N PRO A 56 2.49 -6.82 12.19
CA PRO A 56 3.19 -7.16 13.42
C PRO A 56 4.13 -8.33 13.17
N VAL A 57 5.29 -8.30 13.84
CA VAL A 57 6.33 -9.31 13.67
C VAL A 57 6.25 -10.38 14.75
N ASP A 58 6.21 -11.63 14.30
CA ASP A 58 6.44 -12.85 15.08
C ASP A 58 7.48 -13.74 14.36
N ASP A 59 7.83 -14.89 14.95
CA ASP A 59 8.83 -15.80 14.39
C ASP A 59 8.45 -16.31 12.99
N ALA A 60 7.15 -16.54 12.73
CA ALA A 60 6.67 -17.00 11.43
C ALA A 60 6.81 -15.90 10.37
N VAL A 61 6.51 -14.65 10.73
CA VAL A 61 6.71 -13.48 9.86
C VAL A 61 8.21 -13.27 9.58
N ARG A 62 9.09 -13.37 10.59
CA ARG A 62 10.54 -13.27 10.39
C ARG A 62 11.07 -14.36 9.46
N GLN A 63 10.64 -15.61 9.66
CA GLN A 63 11.03 -16.72 8.79
C GLN A 63 10.54 -16.49 7.35
N ARG A 64 9.30 -16.03 7.19
CA ARG A 64 8.69 -15.79 5.87
C ARG A 64 9.39 -14.68 5.08
N PHE A 65 9.82 -13.62 5.76
CA PHE A 65 10.49 -12.47 5.15
C PHE A 65 12.00 -12.43 5.45
N HIS A 66 12.64 -13.60 5.66
CA HIS A 66 14.06 -13.69 5.98
C HIS A 66 14.97 -13.04 4.93
N PHE A 67 14.54 -13.04 3.66
CA PHE A 67 15.26 -12.38 2.56
C PHE A 67 15.51 -10.87 2.80
N LEU A 68 14.76 -10.23 3.71
CA LEU A 68 15.02 -8.84 4.11
C LEU A 68 16.38 -8.70 4.82
N VAL A 69 16.73 -9.67 5.68
CA VAL A 69 18.01 -9.71 6.38
C VAL A 69 19.15 -9.91 5.39
N GLU A 70 18.96 -10.79 4.41
CA GLU A 70 19.92 -11.02 3.32
C GLU A 70 20.14 -9.77 2.45
N ALA A 71 19.11 -8.91 2.35
CA ALA A 71 19.18 -7.61 1.68
C ALA A 71 19.81 -6.50 2.55
N GLY A 72 20.17 -6.78 3.80
CA GLY A 72 20.77 -5.82 4.73
C GLY A 72 19.79 -5.02 5.58
N ILE A 73 18.49 -5.35 5.52
CA ILE A 73 17.46 -4.76 6.38
C ILE A 73 17.46 -5.51 7.73
N PRO A 74 17.56 -4.83 8.89
CA PRO A 74 17.68 -5.49 10.20
C PRO A 74 16.33 -6.02 10.73
N ALA A 75 15.60 -6.79 9.91
CA ALA A 75 14.28 -7.34 10.20
C ALA A 75 14.28 -8.47 11.24
N ASP A 76 15.45 -8.95 11.66
CA ASP A 76 15.67 -9.92 12.74
C ASP A 76 16.00 -9.26 14.09
N SER A 77 16.18 -7.93 14.12
CA SER A 77 16.45 -7.19 15.35
C SER A 77 15.30 -7.36 16.37
N PRO A 78 15.60 -7.56 17.67
CA PRO A 78 14.59 -7.75 18.71
C PRO A 78 13.74 -6.50 18.97
N GLU A 79 14.24 -5.33 18.58
CA GLU A 79 13.52 -4.05 18.68
C GLU A 79 12.42 -3.90 17.64
N VAL A 80 12.50 -4.65 16.52
CA VAL A 80 11.54 -4.57 15.42
C VAL A 80 10.21 -5.19 15.87
N ARG A 81 9.16 -4.38 15.82
CA ARG A 81 7.77 -4.77 16.12
C ARG A 81 6.90 -4.83 14.87
N TYR A 82 7.24 -4.06 13.84
CA TYR A 82 6.53 -4.03 12.57
C TYR A 82 7.47 -4.11 11.38
N ILE A 83 7.05 -4.82 10.32
CA ILE A 83 7.58 -4.64 8.97
C ILE A 83 6.54 -3.85 8.19
N ILE A 84 6.97 -2.79 7.54
CA ILE A 84 6.15 -1.86 6.78
C ILE A 84 6.36 -2.15 5.30
N PHE A 85 5.27 -2.35 4.56
CA PHE A 85 5.28 -2.63 3.13
C PHE A 85 4.53 -1.54 2.36
N GLY A 86 5.22 -1.00 1.36
CA GLY A 86 4.69 -0.11 0.34
C GLY A 86 4.86 -0.70 -1.05
N TRP A 87 4.01 -0.28 -1.99
CA TRP A 87 4.13 -0.59 -3.41
C TRP A 87 3.93 0.68 -4.23
N GLY A 88 4.79 0.93 -5.20
CA GLY A 88 4.73 2.19 -5.95
C GLY A 88 5.63 2.23 -7.17
N GLY A 89 5.59 3.36 -7.88
CA GLY A 89 6.35 3.55 -9.11
C GLY A 89 7.85 3.57 -8.83
N ARG A 90 8.60 2.78 -9.60
CA ARG A 90 10.05 2.66 -9.48
C ARG A 90 10.75 4.00 -9.66
N ALA A 91 10.42 4.73 -10.72
CA ALA A 91 10.99 6.06 -10.97
C ALA A 91 10.56 7.05 -9.89
N PHE A 92 9.30 6.97 -9.45
CA PHE A 92 8.80 7.86 -8.40
C PHE A 92 9.57 7.68 -7.09
N TYR A 93 9.68 6.44 -6.59
CA TYR A 93 10.36 6.15 -5.34
C TYR A 93 11.88 6.37 -5.40
N LEU A 94 12.53 5.93 -6.48
CA LEU A 94 13.98 5.94 -6.54
C LEU A 94 14.56 7.29 -6.97
N GLU A 95 13.81 8.10 -7.73
CA GLU A 95 14.29 9.40 -8.23
C GLU A 95 13.76 10.59 -7.40
N THR A 96 12.83 10.35 -6.46
CA THR A 96 12.23 11.38 -5.60
C THR A 96 12.36 11.04 -4.11
N PRO A 97 13.59 10.89 -3.58
CA PRO A 97 13.80 10.44 -2.19
C PRO A 97 13.34 11.45 -1.14
N THR A 98 13.27 12.74 -1.47
CA THR A 98 12.68 13.77 -0.60
C THR A 98 11.53 14.50 -1.27
N TRP A 99 10.47 14.81 -0.51
CA TRP A 99 9.27 15.48 -1.02
C TRP A 99 9.56 16.87 -1.62
N SER A 100 10.59 17.55 -1.14
CA SER A 100 11.10 18.81 -1.70
C SER A 100 11.67 18.69 -3.11
N GLU A 101 11.99 17.46 -3.54
CA GLU A 101 12.62 17.16 -4.83
C GLU A 101 11.62 16.62 -5.86
N LEU A 102 10.31 16.80 -5.64
CA LEU A 102 9.26 16.56 -6.64
C LEU A 102 9.53 17.39 -7.91
N LYS A 103 10.34 16.84 -8.81
CA LYS A 103 10.61 17.37 -10.14
C LYS A 103 9.42 17.00 -11.03
N ALA A 104 9.06 17.89 -11.96
CA ALA A 104 7.95 17.65 -12.89
C ALA A 104 8.11 16.36 -13.74
N GLY A 105 9.35 15.91 -14.00
CA GLY A 105 9.65 14.73 -14.81
C GLY A 105 9.17 13.39 -14.22
N PRO A 106 9.64 12.98 -13.01
CA PRO A 106 9.15 11.78 -12.31
C PRO A 106 7.62 11.77 -12.14
N VAL A 107 7.01 12.93 -11.89
CA VAL A 107 5.55 13.08 -11.81
C VAL A 107 4.88 12.73 -13.15
N MET A 108 5.40 13.19 -14.29
CA MET A 108 4.84 12.88 -15.62
C MET A 108 4.95 11.39 -16.01
N LYS A 109 6.04 10.70 -15.62
CA LYS A 109 6.19 9.26 -15.86
C LYS A 109 5.28 8.44 -14.95
N ALA A 110 5.20 8.81 -13.66
CA ALA A 110 4.24 8.27 -12.70
C ALA A 110 2.77 8.47 -13.13
N LEU A 111 2.48 9.51 -13.92
CA LEU A 111 1.14 9.78 -14.49
C LEU A 111 0.78 8.90 -15.70
N THR A 112 1.75 8.25 -16.36
CA THR A 112 1.51 7.48 -17.59
C THR A 112 1.63 5.97 -17.37
N LEU A 113 2.85 5.44 -17.24
CA LEU A 113 3.12 4.04 -16.95
C LEU A 113 4.56 3.89 -16.46
N ASP A 114 4.74 3.25 -15.32
CA ASP A 114 6.05 2.98 -14.73
C ASP A 114 6.16 1.52 -14.26
N ALA A 115 7.40 1.03 -14.16
CA ALA A 115 7.65 -0.21 -13.41
C ALA A 115 7.32 0.01 -11.93
N SER A 116 7.11 -1.07 -11.17
CA SER A 116 6.79 -0.96 -9.75
C SER A 116 7.86 -1.58 -8.87
N VAL A 117 8.00 -1.05 -7.66
CA VAL A 117 8.85 -1.58 -6.61
C VAL A 117 8.08 -1.74 -5.31
N MET A 118 8.48 -2.72 -4.51
CA MET A 118 8.12 -2.86 -3.12
C MET A 118 9.10 -2.03 -2.30
N HIS A 119 8.60 -1.11 -1.49
CA HIS A 119 9.37 -0.47 -0.44
C HIS A 119 9.14 -1.26 0.85
N VAL A 120 10.21 -1.64 1.53
CA VAL A 120 10.12 -2.38 2.80
C VAL A 120 10.95 -1.66 3.84
N ASP A 121 10.32 -1.33 4.98
CA ASP A 121 10.95 -0.67 6.12
C ASP A 121 10.65 -1.44 7.42
N VAL A 122 11.43 -1.23 8.47
CA VAL A 122 11.21 -1.84 9.78
C VAL A 122 11.08 -0.78 10.87
N ALA A 123 10.13 -1.01 11.77
CA ALA A 123 9.86 -0.10 12.87
C ALA A 123 9.75 -0.84 14.20
N GLY A 124 10.08 -0.11 15.27
CA GLY A 124 9.71 -0.48 16.64
C GLY A 124 8.22 -0.28 16.88
N ALA A 125 7.83 0.04 18.10
CA ALA A 125 6.44 0.36 18.42
C ALA A 125 5.97 1.62 17.66
N ILE A 126 4.82 1.53 16.99
CA ILE A 126 4.15 2.67 16.35
C ILE A 126 3.06 3.15 17.31
N ALA A 127 3.04 4.45 17.59
CA ALA A 127 2.11 5.01 18.57
C ALA A 127 0.68 5.12 18.02
N GLU A 128 -0.29 4.71 18.83
CA GLU A 128 -1.72 4.87 18.57
C GLU A 128 -2.42 5.49 19.79
N PRO A 129 -3.40 6.40 19.59
CA PRO A 129 -3.88 6.89 18.31
C PRO A 129 -2.93 7.92 17.68
N HIS A 130 -2.84 7.93 16.35
CA HIS A 130 -2.11 8.94 15.57
C HIS A 130 -2.93 9.30 14.32
N PRO A 131 -3.03 10.58 13.90
CA PRO A 131 -3.87 10.99 12.76
C PRO A 131 -3.54 10.31 11.43
N ASP A 132 -2.30 9.84 11.31
CA ASP A 132 -1.74 9.18 10.13
C ASP A 132 -1.60 7.65 10.26
N VAL A 133 -2.15 7.07 11.33
CA VAL A 133 -2.16 5.62 11.58
C VAL A 133 -3.59 5.16 11.77
N ALA A 134 -3.96 4.08 11.10
CA ALA A 134 -5.24 3.39 11.31
C ALA A 134 -4.98 1.90 11.60
N GLY A 135 -5.29 1.48 12.82
CA GLY A 135 -5.16 0.09 13.26
C GLY A 135 -6.40 -0.75 12.98
N PHE A 136 -6.19 -2.02 12.64
CA PHE A 136 -7.24 -3.00 12.37
C PHE A 136 -6.89 -4.36 12.95
N ASP A 137 -7.85 -4.95 13.67
CA ASP A 137 -7.77 -6.33 14.14
C ASP A 137 -8.33 -7.29 13.08
N ILE A 138 -7.50 -8.24 12.65
CA ILE A 138 -7.89 -9.29 11.71
C ILE A 138 -7.59 -10.67 12.28
N ASP A 139 -8.39 -11.66 11.87
CA ASP A 139 -8.18 -13.04 12.30
C ASP A 139 -6.93 -13.67 11.66
N GLY A 140 -6.44 -14.78 12.23
CA GLY A 140 -5.22 -15.44 11.75
C GLY A 140 -5.28 -15.88 10.28
N LYS A 141 -6.45 -16.27 9.78
CA LYS A 141 -6.62 -16.69 8.38
C LYS A 141 -6.53 -15.50 7.42
N ARG A 142 -7.14 -14.36 7.78
CA ARG A 142 -7.04 -13.09 7.05
C ARG A 142 -5.62 -12.56 7.07
N PHE A 143 -4.92 -12.67 8.20
CA PHE A 143 -3.52 -12.28 8.29
C PHE A 143 -2.64 -13.12 7.37
N ALA A 144 -2.80 -14.46 7.36
CA ALA A 144 -2.06 -15.33 6.44
C ALA A 144 -2.32 -14.95 4.96
N ALA A 145 -3.57 -14.66 4.59
CA ALA A 145 -3.91 -14.20 3.24
C ALA A 145 -3.27 -12.85 2.88
N LEU A 146 -3.16 -11.93 3.86
CA LEU A 146 -2.42 -10.68 3.69
C LEU A 146 -0.93 -10.94 3.45
N LEU A 147 -0.31 -11.84 4.21
CA LEU A 147 1.11 -12.20 4.00
C LEU A 147 1.33 -12.82 2.61
N ASP A 148 0.42 -13.67 2.16
CA ASP A 148 0.45 -14.25 0.81
C ASP A 148 0.34 -13.16 -0.28
N PHE A 149 -0.55 -12.19 -0.10
CA PHE A 149 -0.70 -11.06 -1.00
C PHE A 149 0.58 -10.20 -1.07
N ILE A 150 1.15 -9.85 0.09
CA ILE A 150 2.38 -9.07 0.17
C ILE A 150 3.52 -9.82 -0.53
N GLN A 151 3.72 -11.10 -0.22
CA GLN A 151 4.76 -11.91 -0.85
C GLN A 151 4.55 -12.04 -2.38
N ALA A 152 3.31 -12.21 -2.82
CA ALA A 152 2.98 -12.31 -4.24
C ALA A 152 3.25 -11.01 -5.02
N SER A 153 3.32 -9.86 -4.32
CA SER A 153 3.59 -8.54 -4.90
C SER A 153 5.06 -8.35 -5.30
N PHE A 154 5.99 -9.11 -4.71
CA PHE A 154 7.40 -9.09 -5.10
C PHE A 154 7.62 -9.79 -6.45
N GLN A 155 8.48 -9.21 -7.29
CA GLN A 155 9.04 -9.91 -8.44
C GLN A 155 10.09 -10.91 -7.97
N GLN A 156 9.96 -12.16 -8.42
CA GLN A 156 10.85 -13.26 -8.04
C GLN A 156 11.96 -13.41 -9.09
N GLY A 157 13.20 -13.53 -8.62
CA GLY A 157 14.37 -13.94 -9.38
C GLY A 157 14.83 -15.35 -9.00
N PRO A 158 16.03 -15.77 -9.44
CA PRO A 158 16.55 -17.11 -9.16
C PRO A 158 16.69 -17.44 -7.66
N ASN A 159 16.94 -16.42 -6.84
CA ASN A 159 17.22 -16.56 -5.40
C ASN A 159 16.12 -15.93 -4.52
N GLY A 160 14.89 -15.79 -5.04
CA GLY A 160 13.79 -15.12 -4.34
C GLY A 160 13.58 -13.67 -4.80
N PRO A 161 12.98 -12.80 -3.97
CA PRO A 161 12.68 -11.40 -4.33
C PRO A 161 13.92 -10.64 -4.85
N ILE A 162 13.75 -9.92 -5.96
CA ILE A 162 14.86 -9.18 -6.60
C ILE A 162 15.10 -7.88 -5.84
N HIS A 163 16.19 -7.82 -5.06
CA HIS A 163 16.62 -6.61 -4.34
C HIS A 163 17.19 -5.56 -5.30
N VAL A 164 16.74 -4.32 -5.18
CA VAL A 164 17.28 -3.16 -5.92
C VAL A 164 18.49 -2.62 -5.14
N GLN A 165 19.68 -2.98 -5.59
CA GLN A 165 20.92 -2.59 -4.91
C GLN A 165 21.11 -1.07 -4.89
N ASN A 166 21.71 -0.57 -3.81
CA ASN A 166 22.03 0.85 -3.60
C ASN A 166 20.80 1.78 -3.62
N ALA A 167 19.62 1.25 -3.32
CA ALA A 167 18.38 2.00 -3.18
C ALA A 167 17.78 1.77 -1.78
N ALA A 168 17.78 2.81 -0.96
CA ALA A 168 17.14 2.88 0.34
C ALA A 168 17.03 4.36 0.77
N TYR A 169 16.09 4.69 1.64
CA TYR A 169 16.00 6.01 2.27
C TYR A 169 16.83 6.12 3.56
N SER A 170 17.18 4.99 4.16
CA SER A 170 17.87 4.86 5.43
C SER A 170 18.63 3.53 5.51
N LYS A 171 19.09 3.16 6.71
CA LYS A 171 19.70 1.85 7.00
C LYS A 171 18.69 0.79 7.45
N PHE A 172 17.41 1.13 7.50
CA PHE A 172 16.33 0.28 8.02
C PHE A 172 15.35 -0.16 6.92
N ASP A 173 15.53 0.34 5.70
CA ASP A 173 14.64 0.06 4.58
C ASP A 173 15.41 -0.39 3.35
N GLY A 174 14.66 -0.87 2.36
CA GLY A 174 15.18 -1.24 1.06
C GLY A 174 14.09 -1.39 0.02
N PHE A 175 14.50 -1.47 -1.24
CA PHE A 175 13.60 -1.60 -2.38
C PHE A 175 13.77 -2.94 -3.09
N PHE A 176 12.65 -3.53 -3.51
CA PHE A 176 12.64 -4.76 -4.31
C PHE A 176 11.82 -4.54 -5.57
N GLU A 177 12.18 -5.17 -6.69
CA GLU A 177 11.35 -5.13 -7.89
C GLU A 177 9.98 -5.77 -7.59
N ALA A 178 8.90 -5.16 -8.08
CA ALA A 178 7.53 -5.61 -7.83
C ALA A 178 6.81 -6.03 -9.10
N LYS A 179 5.76 -6.85 -8.93
CA LYS A 179 4.87 -7.21 -10.02
C LYS A 179 3.87 -6.09 -10.29
N GLY A 180 3.62 -5.85 -11.57
CA GLY A 180 2.63 -4.90 -12.05
C GLY A 180 3.26 -3.61 -12.54
N HIS A 181 2.40 -2.74 -13.06
CA HIS A 181 2.79 -1.43 -13.56
C HIS A 181 2.07 -0.36 -12.75
N PHE A 182 2.80 0.70 -12.42
CA PHE A 182 2.31 1.82 -11.66
C PHE A 182 1.80 2.91 -12.60
N ASN A 183 0.68 3.55 -12.24
CA ASN A 183 0.31 4.87 -12.77
C ASN A 183 -0.51 5.65 -11.72
N ALA A 184 -0.81 6.91 -11.98
CA ALA A 184 -1.52 7.78 -11.05
C ALA A 184 -2.94 7.31 -10.66
N LEU A 185 -3.58 6.44 -11.45
CA LEU A 185 -4.90 5.87 -11.15
C LEU A 185 -4.81 4.48 -10.49
N VAL A 186 -3.67 3.81 -10.63
CA VAL A 186 -3.36 2.47 -10.08
C VAL A 186 -2.00 2.55 -9.39
N GLY A 187 -2.03 3.13 -8.19
CA GLY A 187 -0.85 3.38 -7.36
C GLY A 187 -0.90 2.66 -6.01
N CYS A 188 -0.02 3.09 -5.11
CA CYS A 188 0.08 2.62 -3.73
C CYS A 188 -1.26 2.49 -3.01
N ASN A 189 -2.10 3.52 -3.06
CA ASN A 189 -3.40 3.53 -2.39
C ASN A 189 -4.34 2.43 -2.91
N THR A 190 -4.26 2.10 -4.20
CA THR A 190 -5.05 1.01 -4.77
C THR A 190 -4.49 -0.37 -4.41
N TRP A 191 -3.17 -0.49 -4.28
CA TRP A 191 -2.50 -1.69 -3.77
C TRP A 191 -2.85 -1.93 -2.30
N THR A 192 -2.75 -0.90 -1.45
CA THR A 192 -3.16 -0.93 -0.03
C THR A 192 -4.63 -1.31 0.08
N ALA A 193 -5.51 -0.69 -0.71
CA ALA A 193 -6.92 -1.05 -0.73
C ALA A 193 -7.16 -2.52 -1.11
N ALA A 194 -6.37 -3.09 -2.03
CA ALA A 194 -6.44 -4.49 -2.41
C ALA A 194 -5.94 -5.42 -1.30
N ALA A 195 -4.82 -5.09 -0.66
CA ALA A 195 -4.29 -5.82 0.48
C ALA A 195 -5.29 -5.87 1.64
N LEU A 196 -5.91 -4.74 1.99
CA LEU A 196 -6.94 -4.67 3.03
C LEU A 196 -8.15 -5.55 2.69
N ARG A 197 -8.60 -5.57 1.43
CA ARG A 197 -9.67 -6.47 0.99
C ARG A 197 -9.29 -7.93 1.07
N THR A 198 -8.04 -8.28 0.74
CA THR A 198 -7.52 -9.64 0.94
C THR A 198 -7.48 -10.02 2.42
N ALA A 199 -7.19 -9.06 3.29
CA ALA A 199 -7.27 -9.19 4.75
C ALA A 199 -8.72 -9.18 5.29
N GLY A 200 -9.74 -9.26 4.43
CA GLY A 200 -11.15 -9.32 4.82
C GLY A 200 -11.75 -7.99 5.29
N LEU A 201 -11.01 -6.89 5.19
CA LEU A 201 -11.51 -5.54 5.41
C LEU A 201 -12.22 -5.03 4.15
N ARG A 202 -12.91 -3.90 4.27
CA ARG A 202 -13.67 -3.29 3.18
C ARG A 202 -13.11 -1.93 2.81
N THR A 203 -13.00 -1.69 1.51
CA THR A 203 -12.62 -0.39 0.94
C THR A 203 -13.51 -0.09 -0.26
N GLY A 204 -13.39 1.11 -0.82
CA GLY A 204 -14.06 1.43 -2.07
C GLY A 204 -13.57 0.54 -3.23
N TRP A 205 -14.31 0.51 -4.33
CA TRP A 205 -13.85 -0.08 -5.58
C TRP A 205 -12.61 0.61 -6.16
N TRP A 206 -12.45 1.90 -5.91
CA TRP A 206 -11.34 2.70 -6.43
C TRP A 206 -10.94 3.82 -5.46
N ASN A 207 -9.73 3.70 -4.90
CA ASN A 207 -9.15 4.64 -3.96
C ASN A 207 -7.74 5.07 -4.40
N PRO A 208 -7.61 5.98 -5.37
CA PRO A 208 -6.31 6.39 -5.89
C PRO A 208 -5.55 7.36 -4.96
N LEU A 209 -6.23 7.97 -3.97
CA LEU A 209 -5.66 8.98 -3.07
C LEU A 209 -5.72 8.51 -1.61
N PRO A 210 -4.78 8.94 -0.74
CA PRO A 210 -4.81 8.57 0.68
C PRO A 210 -6.09 9.03 1.38
N VAL A 211 -6.60 10.22 1.01
CA VAL A 211 -7.84 10.76 1.57
C VAL A 211 -9.05 9.89 1.20
N SER A 212 -9.14 9.41 -0.05
CA SER A 212 -10.27 8.58 -0.48
C SER A 212 -10.22 7.18 0.14
N LEU A 213 -9.03 6.60 0.28
CA LEU A 213 -8.85 5.35 1.03
C LEU A 213 -9.18 5.56 2.52
N GLY A 214 -8.70 6.64 3.12
CA GLY A 214 -8.96 7.00 4.52
C GLY A 214 -10.43 7.24 4.83
N TRP A 215 -11.23 7.72 3.88
CA TRP A 215 -12.70 7.77 4.02
C TRP A 215 -13.31 6.38 3.93
N SER A 216 -12.88 5.56 2.97
CA SER A 216 -13.39 4.21 2.79
C SER A 216 -13.16 3.33 4.02
N MET A 217 -11.95 3.39 4.58
CA MET A 217 -11.62 2.62 5.78
C MET A 217 -12.52 3.01 6.95
N ARG A 218 -12.69 4.31 7.21
CA ARG A 218 -13.54 4.84 8.30
C ARG A 218 -15.03 4.56 8.13
N LEU A 219 -15.50 4.41 6.90
CA LEU A 219 -16.91 4.13 6.62
C LEU A 219 -17.26 2.65 6.82
N TYR A 220 -16.29 1.74 6.67
CA TYR A 220 -16.58 0.31 6.52
C TYR A 220 -15.95 -0.61 7.55
N ASN A 221 -15.02 -0.14 8.35
CA ASN A 221 -14.29 -0.94 9.34
C ASN A 221 -14.12 -0.11 10.61
#